data_AF-A0AAD5WD41-F1
#
_entry.id   AF-A0AAD5WD41-F1
#
_cell.length_a   1.000
_cell.length_b   1.000
_cell.length_c   1.000
_cell.angle_alpha   90.00
_cell.angle_beta   90.00
_cell.angle_gamma   90.00
#
_symmetry.space_group_name_H-M   'P 1'
#
loop_
_entity.id
_entity.type
_entity.pdbx_description
1 polymer ?
#
loop_
_entity_poly.entity_id
_entity_poly.type
_entity_poly.pdbx_seq_one_letter_code
_entity_poly.pdbx_strand_id
1 'polypeptide(L)'
;MYMAAHESRQACGYVYGYTGSRNRVFGLVFGWVQPNDNPNGAYLAARRKLLDVSKIGKKWWHVYGCFTCVGQSTPKIRFFLQAHECTVATNNCSVSTKEIAEIHKGYSICLYKEAHTVQTRKKGREGERERAPPPNSLYSVEALFPEFGCGEFLCCVPKRESDQKGEKMVVLGIIVGLFVMLLACTGLLRWNELRYRKKGLPPGTMGWPLFGETTEFLKQGPSFMKAKRLRYGNLFKSHILGCPTVICMDPEVNRYILLSEGKGFVPGYPQSMLDILGKCNIAAVHGPTHKAMRGAMLGLVSPAMIRGQLLPKIDEFMREHVSNWHGKIIDIQYKTKEMALLSALKQIAGIEAGPLSDSLKAELFKLVLGTLSLPFNFPGTNYYQGFEARKKLVGMLKEIIEERRASNCPKNDMLDSLLTNDEISKAKLTDEQIIDLIIALIYSGYETVSTTSMMAVKYLLDHPNVLEELRREHLEIRKQKTTDCRISWEDYKSMRFTRAVIFETLRMATVVNGVLRKTTQDVEINGYVIPKDWRIYVYTREINYDPYLYHEPQAFNPWRWLDNNLESHHHFMLFGGGGRLCPGKELGTVEIALFLHHFITQYRWEEVGNNDIMKFPRVEAPNGLHIRVWEN
;
A
#
# COMPACT_ATOMS: atom_id res chain seq x y z
N MET A 1 -2.43 -0.25 14.20
CA MET A 1 -2.43 -1.67 14.62
C MET A 1 -2.57 -2.49 13.34
N TYR A 2 -1.43 -2.96 12.81
CA TYR A 2 -1.31 -3.65 11.53
C TYR A 2 -1.46 -5.16 11.75
N MET A 3 -2.26 -5.84 10.93
CA MET A 3 -2.15 -7.29 10.73
C MET A 3 -1.89 -7.54 9.24
N ALA A 4 -0.73 -8.13 8.98
CA ALA A 4 -0.29 -8.60 7.68
C ALA A 4 -1.15 -9.78 7.20
N ALA A 5 -1.40 -9.83 5.90
CA ALA A 5 -2.05 -10.94 5.23
C ALA A 5 -1.01 -12.06 5.02
N HIS A 6 -1.20 -13.22 5.64
CA HIS A 6 -0.39 -14.41 5.39
C HIS A 6 -1.00 -15.28 4.29
N GLU A 7 -0.09 -15.84 3.50
CA GLU A 7 -0.27 -16.83 2.43
C GLU A 7 -1.19 -18.00 2.80
N SER A 8 -1.94 -18.46 1.81
CA SER A 8 -2.87 -19.58 1.88
C SER A 8 -2.15 -20.91 2.17
N ARG A 9 -2.22 -21.39 3.41
CA ARG A 9 -1.96 -22.79 3.79
C ARG A 9 -3.28 -23.57 3.82
N GLN A 10 -3.37 -24.66 3.06
CA GLN A 10 -4.49 -25.60 3.16
C GLN A 10 -4.42 -26.33 4.50
N ALA A 11 -5.44 -26.16 5.35
CA ALA A 11 -5.64 -26.95 6.56
C ALA A 11 -6.90 -27.81 6.40
N CYS A 12 -6.76 -29.12 6.45
CA CYS A 12 -7.90 -30.03 6.55
C CYS A 12 -8.18 -30.33 8.04
N GLY A 13 -9.24 -29.74 8.58
CA GLY A 13 -9.73 -30.07 9.93
C GLY A 13 -10.91 -31.03 9.85
N TYR A 14 -10.95 -32.01 10.75
CA TYR A 14 -12.09 -32.90 10.94
C TYR A 14 -12.84 -32.49 12.22
N VAL A 15 -14.17 -32.52 12.19
CA VAL A 15 -15.02 -32.25 13.36
C VAL A 15 -15.82 -33.51 13.68
N TYR A 16 -15.68 -34.02 14.90
CA TYR A 16 -16.47 -35.14 15.39
C TYR A 16 -17.37 -34.66 16.53
N GLY A 17 -18.65 -35.04 16.51
CA GLY A 17 -19.58 -34.85 17.61
C GLY A 17 -20.16 -36.19 18.03
N TYR A 18 -20.17 -36.49 19.33
CA TYR A 18 -20.88 -37.65 19.88
C TYR A 18 -22.06 -37.16 20.74
N THR A 19 -23.13 -37.95 20.77
CA THR A 19 -24.27 -37.70 21.67
C THR A 19 -24.35 -38.82 22.70
N GLY A 20 -24.05 -38.49 23.95
CA GLY A 20 -24.34 -39.38 25.09
C GLY A 20 -25.81 -39.23 25.49
N SER A 21 -26.51 -40.35 25.68
CA SER A 21 -27.87 -40.33 26.21
C SER A 21 -27.86 -39.80 27.64
N ARG A 22 -28.42 -38.59 27.81
CA ARG A 22 -28.52 -37.77 29.02
C ARG A 22 -27.24 -36.99 29.36
N ASN A 23 -27.37 -35.66 29.26
CA ASN A 23 -26.38 -34.59 29.40
C ASN A 23 -25.52 -34.31 28.16
N ARG A 24 -25.81 -33.17 27.50
CA ARG A 24 -25.13 -32.67 26.30
C ARG A 24 -23.77 -32.09 26.69
N VAL A 25 -22.69 -32.79 26.36
CA VAL A 25 -21.34 -32.21 26.26
C VAL A 25 -20.93 -32.27 24.80
N PHE A 26 -20.64 -31.11 24.20
CA PHE A 26 -20.03 -31.03 22.89
C PHE A 26 -18.51 -30.88 23.08
N GLY A 27 -17.75 -31.94 22.82
CA GLY A 27 -16.29 -31.86 22.72
C GLY A 27 -15.88 -31.63 21.27
N LEU A 28 -15.11 -30.59 21.01
CA LEU A 28 -14.44 -30.36 19.72
C LEU A 28 -12.99 -30.83 19.83
N VAL A 29 -12.57 -31.76 18.99
CA VAL A 29 -11.18 -32.19 18.88
C VAL A 29 -10.61 -31.67 17.56
N PHE A 30 -9.61 -30.80 17.63
CA PHE A 30 -8.87 -30.33 16.46
C PHE A 30 -7.54 -31.07 16.35
N GLY A 31 -7.30 -31.74 15.22
CA GLY A 31 -6.01 -32.33 14.89
C GLY A 31 -5.37 -31.59 13.72
N TRP A 32 -4.07 -31.30 13.82
CA TRP A 32 -3.26 -30.71 12.76
C TRP A 32 -2.37 -31.81 12.15
N VAL A 33 -2.29 -31.86 10.81
CA VAL A 33 -1.31 -32.71 10.10
C VAL A 33 -0.42 -31.78 9.28
N GLN A 34 0.90 -31.87 9.44
CA GLN A 34 1.84 -31.11 8.62
C GLN A 34 1.88 -31.68 7.20
N PRO A 35 2.05 -30.82 6.17
CA PRO A 35 2.04 -31.25 4.79
C PRO A 35 3.40 -31.85 4.44
N ASN A 36 3.49 -33.17 4.49
CA ASN A 36 4.28 -33.96 3.54
C ASN A 36 3.67 -35.36 3.48
N ASP A 37 3.47 -35.82 2.24
CA ASP A 37 3.03 -37.14 1.79
C ASP A 37 1.52 -37.45 1.71
N ASN A 38 1.09 -37.60 0.44
CA ASN A 38 -0.03 -38.37 -0.12
C ASN A 38 -1.39 -38.30 0.62
N PRO A 39 -2.42 -37.61 0.06
CA PRO A 39 -3.74 -37.46 0.69
C PRO A 39 -4.47 -38.78 0.96
N ASN A 40 -4.15 -39.86 0.24
CA ASN A 40 -4.74 -41.18 0.49
C ASN A 40 -4.18 -41.88 1.75
N GLY A 41 -2.95 -41.55 2.18
CA GLY A 41 -2.31 -42.13 3.37
C GLY A 41 -2.92 -41.60 4.67
N ALA A 42 -3.24 -40.30 4.72
CA ALA A 42 -3.89 -39.68 5.87
C ALA A 42 -5.30 -40.24 6.12
N TYR A 43 -6.04 -40.54 5.04
CA TYR A 43 -7.36 -41.16 5.11
C TYR A 43 -7.30 -42.60 5.68
N LEU A 44 -6.31 -43.39 5.25
CA LEU A 44 -6.10 -44.76 5.72
C LEU A 44 -5.62 -44.83 7.18
N ALA A 45 -4.78 -43.89 7.62
CA ALA A 45 -4.31 -43.79 9.01
C ALA A 45 -5.44 -43.37 9.97
N ALA A 46 -6.27 -42.40 9.57
CA ALA A 46 -7.46 -42.00 10.34
C ALA A 46 -8.51 -43.12 10.39
N ARG A 47 -8.71 -43.86 9.28
CA ARG A 47 -9.62 -45.00 9.20
C ARG A 47 -9.17 -46.19 10.05
N ARG A 48 -7.86 -46.47 10.16
CA ARG A 48 -7.32 -47.50 11.08
C ARG A 48 -7.56 -47.14 12.54
N LYS A 49 -7.31 -45.90 12.96
CA LYS A 49 -7.59 -45.44 14.33
C LYS A 49 -9.08 -45.47 14.68
N LEU A 50 -9.96 -45.21 13.71
CA LEU A 50 -11.42 -45.33 13.89
C LEU A 50 -11.90 -46.78 14.08
N LEU A 51 -11.25 -47.75 13.43
CA LEU A 51 -11.58 -49.17 13.60
C LEU A 51 -11.23 -49.68 15.01
N ASP A 52 -10.19 -49.17 15.66
CA ASP A 52 -9.88 -49.51 17.06
C ASP A 52 -10.92 -48.94 18.04
N VAL A 53 -11.44 -47.73 17.79
CA VAL A 53 -12.53 -47.15 18.61
C VAL A 53 -13.86 -47.87 18.36
N SER A 54 -14.06 -48.46 17.18
CA SER A 54 -15.30 -49.18 16.81
C SER A 54 -15.60 -50.43 17.65
N LYS A 55 -14.60 -50.99 18.36
CA LYS A 55 -14.81 -52.14 19.27
C LYS A 55 -15.54 -51.78 20.58
N ILE A 56 -15.71 -50.50 20.89
CA ILE A 56 -16.41 -50.04 22.09
C ILE A 56 -17.78 -49.50 21.64
N GLY A 57 -18.77 -50.39 21.61
CA GLY A 57 -20.05 -50.16 20.96
C GLY A 57 -20.80 -48.92 21.47
N LYS A 58 -21.25 -48.08 20.52
CA LYS A 58 -22.46 -47.23 20.53
C LYS A 58 -22.62 -46.53 19.17
N LYS A 59 -23.87 -46.18 18.81
CA LYS A 59 -24.26 -45.63 17.49
C LYS A 59 -23.57 -44.28 17.19
N TRP A 60 -23.09 -44.11 15.96
CA TRP A 60 -22.47 -42.87 15.47
C TRP A 60 -23.28 -42.25 14.33
N TRP A 61 -23.22 -40.92 14.23
CA TRP A 61 -23.60 -40.17 13.04
C TRP A 61 -22.31 -39.57 12.47
N HIS A 62 -22.01 -39.82 11.19
CA HIS A 62 -20.86 -39.21 10.53
C HIS A 62 -21.29 -37.93 9.82
N VAL A 63 -20.65 -36.81 10.16
CA VAL A 63 -20.77 -35.56 9.40
C VAL A 63 -19.45 -35.34 8.68
N TYR A 64 -19.45 -35.43 7.36
CA TYR A 64 -18.29 -35.12 6.54
C TYR A 64 -18.41 -33.68 6.03
N GLY A 65 -17.46 -32.83 6.40
CA GLY A 65 -17.31 -31.49 5.82
C GLY A 65 -15.98 -31.41 5.08
N CYS A 66 -16.00 -31.07 3.80
CA CYS A 66 -14.80 -30.75 3.03
C CYS A 66 -14.68 -29.23 2.94
N PHE A 67 -13.57 -28.67 3.40
CA PHE A 67 -13.31 -27.23 3.34
C PHE A 67 -12.53 -26.89 2.06
N THR A 68 -13.20 -26.28 1.09
CA THR A 68 -12.53 -25.61 -0.04
C THR A 68 -12.62 -24.10 0.13
N CYS A 69 -11.51 -23.47 0.50
CA CYS A 69 -11.37 -22.01 0.45
C CYS A 69 -11.25 -21.58 -1.01
N VAL A 70 -12.35 -21.15 -1.62
CA VAL A 70 -12.32 -20.36 -2.85
C VAL A 70 -12.59 -18.91 -2.44
N GLY A 71 -11.63 -18.05 -2.74
CA GLY A 71 -11.54 -16.68 -2.21
C GLY A 71 -12.81 -15.86 -2.44
N GLN A 72 -13.46 -15.47 -1.34
CA GLN A 72 -14.12 -14.19 -1.13
C GLN A 72 -14.49 -14.06 0.36
N SER A 73 -14.51 -12.81 0.82
CA SER A 73 -14.35 -12.32 2.20
C SER A 73 -15.45 -12.63 3.23
N THR A 74 -16.17 -13.75 3.10
CA THR A 74 -16.98 -14.36 4.17
C THR A 74 -17.13 -15.87 3.91
N PRO A 75 -16.81 -16.77 4.86
CA PRO A 75 -17.07 -18.19 4.65
C PRO A 75 -18.58 -18.44 4.68
N LYS A 76 -19.20 -18.64 3.50
CA LYS A 76 -20.54 -19.22 3.44
C LYS A 76 -20.43 -20.72 3.72
N ILE A 77 -20.87 -21.14 4.90
CA ILE A 77 -21.00 -22.54 5.26
C ILE A 77 -22.23 -23.10 4.55
N ARG A 78 -22.05 -24.06 3.64
CA ARG A 78 -23.14 -24.93 3.15
C ARG A 78 -22.98 -26.29 3.80
N PHE A 79 -23.93 -26.66 4.64
CA PHE A 79 -24.06 -28.03 5.14
C PHE A 79 -24.80 -28.87 4.09
N PHE A 80 -24.17 -29.94 3.60
CA PHE A 80 -24.89 -31.02 2.92
C PHE A 80 -25.14 -32.11 3.97
N LEU A 81 -26.40 -32.30 4.34
CA LEU A 81 -26.83 -33.44 5.15
C LEU A 81 -27.20 -34.57 4.19
N GLN A 82 -26.39 -35.63 4.17
CA GLN A 82 -26.78 -36.90 3.54
C GLN A 82 -26.77 -37.97 4.63
N ALA A 83 -27.96 -38.40 5.03
CA ALA A 83 -28.14 -39.46 6.03
C ALA A 83 -28.14 -40.82 5.32
N HIS A 84 -27.30 -41.74 5.77
CA HIS A 84 -27.44 -43.16 5.48
C HIS A 84 -27.61 -43.91 6.82
N GLU A 85 -28.68 -44.69 6.94
CA GLU A 85 -28.86 -45.64 8.04
C GLU A 85 -28.06 -46.91 7.75
N CYS A 86 -27.27 -47.36 8.73
CA CYS A 86 -26.69 -48.71 8.74
C CYS A 86 -26.98 -49.35 10.10
N THR A 87 -27.80 -50.39 10.08
CA THR A 87 -28.04 -51.30 11.20
C THR A 87 -27.02 -52.44 11.12
N VAL A 88 -26.25 -52.68 12.18
CA VAL A 88 -25.45 -53.90 12.33
C VAL A 88 -25.83 -54.57 13.65
N ALA A 89 -26.17 -55.85 13.53
CA ALA A 89 -26.57 -56.77 14.59
C ALA A 89 -25.39 -57.09 15.52
N THR A 90 -25.69 -57.13 16.82
CA THR A 90 -24.78 -57.58 17.88
C THR A 90 -24.60 -59.09 17.84
N ASN A 91 -23.37 -59.57 18.06
CA ASN A 91 -23.11 -60.77 18.86
C ASN A 91 -21.68 -60.81 19.41
N ASN A 92 -21.58 -61.01 20.72
CA ASN A 92 -20.51 -61.55 21.56
C ASN A 92 -19.05 -61.13 21.32
N CYS A 93 -18.43 -60.47 22.33
CA CYS A 93 -17.45 -61.13 23.22
C CYS A 93 -16.84 -60.16 24.25
N SER A 94 -16.61 -60.71 25.44
CA SER A 94 -15.93 -60.16 26.62
C SER A 94 -14.44 -59.87 26.40
N VAL A 95 -13.90 -58.78 26.95
CA VAL A 95 -12.45 -58.65 27.26
C VAL A 95 -12.20 -57.87 28.56
N SER A 96 -11.24 -58.40 29.29
CA SER A 96 -10.72 -58.11 30.63
C SER A 96 -9.86 -56.83 30.71
N THR A 97 -9.79 -56.28 31.92
CA THR A 97 -8.91 -55.21 32.40
C THR A 97 -7.42 -55.55 32.27
N LYS A 98 -6.73 -55.09 31.20
CA LYS A 98 -5.25 -54.89 31.24
C LYS A 98 -4.58 -54.07 30.12
N GLU A 99 -5.29 -53.36 29.24
CA GLU A 99 -4.65 -52.54 28.18
C GLU A 99 -4.98 -51.04 28.29
N ILE A 100 -4.70 -50.44 29.46
CA ILE A 100 -4.66 -48.98 29.65
C ILE A 100 -3.29 -48.64 30.24
N ALA A 101 -2.24 -48.76 29.43
CA ALA A 101 -0.93 -48.23 29.75
C ALA A 101 -0.03 -48.29 28.50
N GLU A 102 -0.23 -47.36 27.57
CA GLU A 102 0.82 -46.76 26.74
C GLU A 102 0.15 -45.90 25.66
N ILE A 103 0.43 -44.61 25.71
CA ILE A 103 0.40 -43.56 24.65
C ILE A 103 0.06 -42.24 25.36
N HIS A 104 1.01 -41.81 26.20
CA HIS A 104 1.20 -40.40 26.52
C HIS A 104 2.60 -40.02 26.04
N LYS A 105 2.67 -39.27 24.94
CA LYS A 105 3.76 -38.32 24.65
C LYS A 105 3.30 -37.39 23.53
N GLY A 106 3.00 -36.14 23.89
CA GLY A 106 3.11 -35.01 22.96
C GLY A 106 1.85 -34.27 22.52
N TYR A 107 0.85 -33.99 23.36
CA TYR A 107 -0.14 -32.93 23.07
C TYR A 107 -0.66 -32.28 24.36
N SER A 108 -0.57 -30.94 24.46
CA SER A 108 -1.20 -30.12 25.50
C SER A 108 -2.67 -29.88 25.17
N ILE A 109 -3.58 -30.27 26.06
CA ILE A 109 -5.01 -29.96 25.96
C ILE A 109 -5.29 -28.76 26.88
N CYS A 110 -5.53 -27.58 26.30
CA CYS A 110 -6.07 -26.44 27.04
C CYS A 110 -7.58 -26.62 27.22
N LEU A 111 -8.01 -26.94 28.43
CA LEU A 111 -9.42 -26.83 28.85
C LEU A 111 -9.60 -25.47 29.51
N TYR A 112 -10.30 -24.54 28.85
CA TYR A 112 -10.73 -23.29 29.47
C TYR A 112 -11.89 -23.57 30.44
N LYS A 113 -11.70 -23.23 31.71
CA LYS A 113 -12.75 -23.10 32.72
C LYS A 113 -12.80 -21.62 33.10
N GLU A 114 -13.92 -20.95 32.81
CA GLU A 114 -14.13 -19.55 33.19
C GLU A 114 -14.08 -19.43 34.72
N ALA A 115 -13.14 -18.62 35.22
CA ALA A 115 -13.11 -18.16 36.60
C ALA A 115 -13.34 -16.64 36.58
N HIS A 116 -14.40 -16.21 37.26
CA HIS A 116 -14.69 -14.80 37.51
C HIS A 116 -13.58 -14.18 38.36
N THR A 117 -12.95 -13.11 37.86
CA THR A 117 -11.98 -12.32 38.64
C THR A 117 -12.67 -11.06 39.18
N VAL A 118 -12.80 -11.01 40.51
CA VAL A 118 -13.13 -9.83 41.30
C VAL A 118 -11.94 -8.86 41.24
N GLN A 119 -12.22 -7.59 40.92
CA GLN A 119 -11.23 -6.51 40.98
C GLN A 119 -10.88 -6.15 42.43
N THR A 120 -9.59 -6.15 42.75
CA THR A 120 -9.04 -5.34 43.84
C THR A 120 -7.89 -4.48 43.34
N ARG A 121 -8.14 -3.17 43.35
CA ARG A 121 -7.20 -2.06 43.22
C ARG A 121 -6.11 -2.16 44.31
N LYS A 122 -4.83 -2.03 43.96
CA LYS A 122 -3.88 -1.21 44.76
C LYS A 122 -2.56 -0.95 44.02
N LYS A 123 -2.17 0.33 44.11
CA LYS A 123 -0.87 0.94 43.81
C LYS A 123 0.26 0.24 44.58
N GLY A 124 1.46 0.23 44.01
CA GLY A 124 2.70 0.03 44.76
C GLY A 124 3.94 0.24 43.90
N ARG A 125 4.63 1.37 44.11
CA ARG A 125 6.02 1.63 43.69
C ARG A 125 6.97 0.96 44.69
N GLU A 126 8.13 0.60 44.17
CA GLU A 126 9.47 0.60 44.81
C GLU A 126 9.77 -0.35 45.98
N GLY A 127 10.95 -0.98 45.90
CA GLY A 127 11.80 -1.25 47.06
C GLY A 127 12.36 -2.67 47.23
N GLU A 128 13.63 -2.84 46.82
CA GLU A 128 14.68 -3.69 47.46
C GLU A 128 14.59 -5.24 47.33
N ARG A 129 15.54 -5.90 46.63
CA ARG A 129 16.83 -6.51 47.12
C ARG A 129 16.59 -7.44 48.33
N GLU A 130 16.95 -8.74 48.36
CA GLU A 130 18.11 -9.45 47.84
C GLU A 130 17.93 -11.00 47.97
N ARG A 131 18.58 -11.74 47.05
CA ARG A 131 19.29 -13.05 47.13
C ARG A 131 19.05 -14.00 48.34
N ALA A 132 19.10 -15.35 48.28
CA ALA A 132 19.29 -16.43 47.29
C ALA A 132 19.07 -17.81 48.04
N PRO A 133 19.48 -19.01 47.57
CA PRO A 133 18.70 -20.26 47.37
C PRO A 133 19.00 -21.34 48.46
N PRO A 134 18.99 -22.71 48.29
CA PRO A 134 18.31 -23.72 47.43
C PRO A 134 17.62 -24.85 48.32
N PRO A 135 17.74 -26.20 48.11
CA PRO A 135 16.99 -27.11 47.21
C PRO A 135 16.24 -28.33 47.89
N ASN A 136 15.45 -29.06 47.07
CA ASN A 136 15.10 -30.51 47.08
C ASN A 136 14.43 -31.22 48.29
N SER A 137 13.22 -31.78 48.08
CA SER A 137 12.73 -33.16 48.43
C SER A 137 11.17 -33.17 48.35
N LEU A 138 10.47 -33.93 47.50
CA LEU A 138 10.23 -35.38 47.35
C LEU A 138 9.26 -36.02 48.37
N TYR A 139 8.05 -36.36 47.87
CA TYR A 139 7.06 -37.38 48.29
C TYR A 139 6.34 -37.17 49.65
N SER A 140 5.11 -37.62 49.94
CA SER A 140 4.04 -38.34 49.24
C SER A 140 2.77 -38.28 50.11
N VAL A 141 1.61 -38.49 49.49
CA VAL A 141 0.26 -38.52 50.05
C VAL A 141 -0.15 -39.97 50.34
N GLU A 142 -0.82 -40.25 51.48
CA GLU A 142 -2.12 -40.98 51.61
C GLU A 142 -2.39 -41.55 53.02
N ALA A 143 -3.69 -41.84 53.26
CA ALA A 143 -4.37 -42.53 54.38
C ALA A 143 -4.98 -41.60 55.46
N LEU A 144 -6.23 -41.72 55.96
CA LEU A 144 -7.29 -42.75 55.92
C LEU A 144 -8.67 -42.17 56.42
N PHE A 145 -9.76 -42.89 56.09
CA PHE A 145 -11.23 -42.74 56.32
C PHE A 145 -11.73 -42.57 57.80
N PRO A 146 -12.98 -42.11 58.11
CA PRO A 146 -14.26 -42.91 58.11
C PRO A 146 -15.55 -42.14 57.67
N GLU A 147 -16.50 -42.71 56.92
CA GLU A 147 -17.71 -43.50 57.24
C GLU A 147 -19.00 -42.77 57.75
N PHE A 148 -20.08 -43.00 56.98
CA PHE A 148 -21.55 -42.96 57.21
C PHE A 148 -22.34 -41.71 57.67
N GLY A 149 -23.36 -41.37 56.86
CA GLY A 149 -24.53 -40.56 57.24
C GLY A 149 -25.62 -40.58 56.15
N CYS A 150 -26.81 -41.09 56.50
CA CYS A 150 -27.97 -41.29 55.65
C CYS A 150 -28.55 -40.03 54.98
N GLY A 151 -28.96 -40.20 53.71
CA GLY A 151 -30.23 -39.72 53.17
C GLY A 151 -30.43 -38.22 52.99
N GLU A 152 -30.16 -37.72 51.79
CA GLU A 152 -30.91 -36.56 51.26
C GLU A 152 -31.29 -36.81 49.79
N PHE A 153 -32.59 -36.69 49.56
CA PHE A 153 -33.23 -36.73 48.26
C PHE A 153 -32.56 -35.77 47.28
N LEU A 154 -32.46 -36.20 46.02
CA LEU A 154 -32.21 -35.33 44.87
C LEU A 154 -33.25 -34.18 44.86
N CYS A 155 -32.88 -33.04 45.44
CA CYS A 155 -33.50 -31.76 45.11
C CYS A 155 -32.88 -31.29 43.79
N CYS A 156 -33.44 -31.73 42.67
CA CYS A 156 -33.32 -31.00 41.41
C CYS A 156 -33.91 -29.61 41.61
N VAL A 157 -33.07 -28.61 41.92
CA VAL A 157 -33.48 -27.21 41.85
C VAL A 157 -33.77 -26.91 40.37
N PRO A 158 -35.02 -26.58 40.00
CA PRO A 158 -35.30 -26.15 38.63
C PRO A 158 -34.62 -24.80 38.44
N LYS A 159 -33.75 -24.69 37.42
CA LYS A 159 -33.24 -23.39 36.96
C LYS A 159 -34.47 -22.51 36.70
N ARG A 160 -34.67 -21.45 37.49
CA ARG A 160 -35.88 -20.61 37.46
C ARG A 160 -36.18 -20.20 36.01
N GLU A 161 -37.40 -20.40 35.54
CA GLU A 161 -37.90 -19.93 34.25
C GLU A 161 -37.69 -18.41 34.02
N SER A 162 -37.44 -17.64 35.09
CA SER A 162 -37.12 -16.21 35.02
C SER A 162 -35.79 -15.90 34.33
N ASP A 163 -34.74 -16.72 34.54
CA ASP A 163 -33.41 -16.48 33.93
C ASP A 163 -33.43 -16.78 32.43
N GLN A 164 -34.19 -17.80 32.02
CA GLN A 164 -34.33 -18.17 30.61
C GLN A 164 -35.19 -17.17 29.82
N LYS A 165 -36.13 -16.48 30.48
CA LYS A 165 -36.86 -15.33 29.90
C LYS A 165 -35.96 -14.10 29.76
N GLY A 166 -35.11 -13.82 30.75
CA GLY A 166 -34.14 -12.71 30.70
C GLY A 166 -33.15 -12.86 29.54
N GLU A 167 -32.56 -14.05 29.37
CA GLU A 167 -31.66 -14.35 28.24
C GLU A 167 -32.37 -14.21 26.88
N LYS A 168 -33.60 -14.71 26.75
CA LYS A 168 -34.40 -14.57 25.52
C LYS A 168 -34.75 -13.11 25.20
N MET A 169 -35.04 -12.29 26.21
CA MET A 169 -35.32 -10.86 26.04
C MET A 169 -34.07 -10.08 25.63
N VAL A 170 -32.89 -10.41 26.17
CA VAL A 170 -31.62 -9.82 25.74
C VAL A 170 -31.30 -10.19 24.29
N VAL A 171 -31.45 -11.47 23.93
CA VAL A 171 -31.23 -11.94 22.54
C VAL A 171 -32.22 -11.28 21.56
N LEU A 172 -33.50 -11.17 21.94
CA LEU A 172 -34.50 -10.47 21.13
C LEU A 172 -34.17 -8.98 20.97
N GLY A 173 -33.72 -8.33 22.05
CA GLY A 173 -33.27 -6.94 22.02
C GLY A 173 -32.07 -6.73 21.07
N ILE A 174 -31.11 -7.66 21.07
CA ILE A 174 -29.97 -7.64 20.14
C ILE A 174 -30.46 -7.81 18.69
N ILE A 175 -31.36 -8.77 18.42
CA ILE A 175 -31.90 -9.00 17.08
C ILE A 175 -32.67 -7.77 16.56
N VAL A 176 -33.53 -7.19 17.39
CA VAL A 176 -34.27 -5.96 17.04
C VAL A 176 -33.29 -4.80 16.81
N GLY A 177 -32.29 -4.64 17.67
CA GLY A 177 -31.24 -3.63 17.50
C GLY A 177 -30.46 -3.78 16.19
N LEU A 178 -30.05 -5.00 15.84
CA LEU A 178 -29.38 -5.30 14.57
C LEU A 178 -30.29 -5.05 13.36
N PHE A 179 -31.60 -5.36 13.48
CA PHE A 179 -32.57 -5.13 12.41
C PHE A 179 -32.81 -3.63 12.18
N VAL A 180 -32.97 -2.84 13.25
CA VAL A 180 -33.09 -1.38 13.16
C VAL A 180 -31.82 -0.76 12.57
N MET A 181 -30.64 -1.23 12.98
CA MET A 181 -29.37 -0.79 12.40
C MET A 181 -29.29 -1.10 10.89
N LEU A 182 -29.69 -2.30 10.47
CA LEU A 182 -29.71 -2.69 9.06
C LEU A 182 -30.68 -1.81 8.24
N LEU A 183 -31.87 -1.52 8.76
CA LEU A 183 -32.83 -0.62 8.13
C LEU A 183 -32.30 0.81 8.02
N ALA A 184 -31.63 1.31 9.06
CA ALA A 184 -30.99 2.62 9.03
C ALA A 184 -29.87 2.68 7.98
N CYS A 185 -28.99 1.67 7.93
CA CYS A 185 -27.91 1.58 6.95
C CYS A 185 -28.44 1.52 5.51
N THR A 186 -29.44 0.67 5.25
CA THR A 186 -30.07 0.55 3.92
C THR A 186 -30.79 1.83 3.52
N GLY A 187 -31.48 2.48 4.47
CA GLY A 187 -32.09 3.80 4.28
C GLY A 187 -31.07 4.87 3.90
N LEU A 188 -29.93 4.94 4.61
CA LEU A 188 -28.84 5.88 4.33
C LEU A 188 -28.19 5.65 2.95
N LEU A 189 -27.93 4.40 2.60
CA LEU A 189 -27.37 4.03 1.28
C LEU A 189 -28.34 4.42 0.15
N ARG A 190 -29.63 4.12 0.32
CA ARG A 190 -30.66 4.44 -0.66
C ARG A 190 -30.89 5.95 -0.78
N TRP A 191 -30.85 6.68 0.33
CA TRP A 191 -30.90 8.15 0.33
C TRP A 191 -29.72 8.74 -0.44
N ASN A 192 -28.50 8.25 -0.21
CA ASN A 192 -27.31 8.70 -0.93
C ASN A 192 -27.43 8.39 -2.43
N GLU A 193 -27.92 7.21 -2.81
CA GLU A 193 -28.15 6.84 -4.20
C GLU A 193 -29.16 7.78 -4.89
N LEU A 194 -30.29 8.07 -4.23
CA LEU A 194 -31.32 8.98 -4.74
C LEU A 194 -30.79 10.40 -4.92
N ARG A 195 -29.98 10.90 -3.97
CA ARG A 195 -29.34 12.22 -4.07
C ARG A 195 -28.52 12.40 -5.35
N TYR A 196 -27.92 11.32 -5.85
CA TYR A 196 -27.09 11.30 -7.05
C TYR A 196 -27.75 10.58 -8.23
N ARG A 197 -29.08 10.45 -8.22
CA ARG A 197 -29.88 9.88 -9.32
C ARG A 197 -30.37 10.98 -10.26
N LYS A 198 -29.44 11.77 -10.81
CA LYS A 198 -29.76 12.70 -11.91
C LYS A 198 -29.77 11.95 -13.24
N LYS A 199 -30.70 12.31 -14.13
CA LYS A 199 -30.76 11.79 -15.51
C LYS A 199 -29.50 12.22 -16.27
N GLY A 200 -28.92 11.31 -17.04
CA GLY A 200 -27.73 11.58 -17.86
C GLY A 200 -26.37 11.42 -17.15
N LEU A 201 -26.33 11.10 -15.85
CA LEU A 201 -25.06 10.79 -15.19
C LEU A 201 -24.48 9.43 -15.66
N PRO A 202 -23.14 9.25 -15.63
CA PRO A 202 -22.54 7.93 -15.82
C PRO A 202 -23.09 6.88 -14.85
N PRO A 203 -23.12 5.60 -15.24
CA PRO A 203 -23.49 4.50 -14.35
C PRO A 203 -22.50 4.41 -13.17
N GLY A 204 -22.91 3.81 -12.05
CA GLY A 204 -22.03 3.62 -10.88
C GLY A 204 -22.73 3.82 -9.55
N THR A 205 -22.01 3.55 -8.45
CA THR A 205 -22.52 3.60 -7.07
C THR A 205 -21.79 4.65 -6.26
N MET A 206 -22.50 5.34 -5.38
CA MET A 206 -21.92 6.41 -4.54
C MET A 206 -21.48 5.92 -3.16
N GLY A 207 -21.71 4.65 -2.81
CA GLY A 207 -21.33 4.10 -1.51
C GLY A 207 -22.00 4.79 -0.32
N TRP A 208 -21.30 4.80 0.81
CA TRP A 208 -21.78 5.40 2.05
C TRP A 208 -21.90 6.94 1.97
N PRO A 209 -22.82 7.56 2.72
CA PRO A 209 -22.80 9.01 2.88
C PRO A 209 -21.42 9.51 3.36
N LEU A 210 -21.00 10.69 2.89
CA LEU A 210 -19.75 11.41 3.25
C LEU A 210 -18.43 10.76 2.77
N PHE A 211 -18.22 9.46 2.97
CA PHE A 211 -16.95 8.79 2.61
C PHE A 211 -17.06 7.89 1.39
N GLY A 212 -18.28 7.59 0.94
CA GLY A 212 -18.56 6.87 -0.29
C GLY A 212 -17.93 5.49 -0.32
N GLU A 213 -17.06 5.28 -1.31
CA GLU A 213 -16.32 4.03 -1.55
C GLU A 213 -14.81 4.25 -1.34
N THR A 214 -14.43 5.30 -0.60
CA THR A 214 -13.03 5.70 -0.43
C THR A 214 -12.20 4.61 0.23
N THR A 215 -12.76 3.89 1.20
CA THR A 215 -12.07 2.80 1.90
C THR A 215 -11.77 1.63 0.98
N GLU A 216 -12.74 1.22 0.16
CA GLU A 216 -12.63 0.15 -0.81
C GLU A 216 -11.64 0.55 -1.90
N PHE A 217 -11.74 1.79 -2.40
CA PHE A 217 -10.80 2.34 -3.35
C PHE A 217 -9.36 2.31 -2.83
N LEU A 218 -9.10 2.78 -1.61
CA LEU A 218 -7.75 2.81 -1.02
C LEU A 218 -7.20 1.41 -0.72
N LYS A 219 -8.03 0.50 -0.20
CA LYS A 219 -7.59 -0.86 0.18
C LYS A 219 -7.44 -1.81 -1.00
N GLN A 220 -8.33 -1.74 -1.98
CA GLN A 220 -8.34 -2.67 -3.12
C GLN A 220 -7.63 -2.10 -4.35
N GLY A 221 -7.50 -0.78 -4.45
CA GLY A 221 -6.75 -0.08 -5.48
C GLY A 221 -7.11 -0.52 -6.91
N PRO A 222 -6.16 -1.08 -7.68
CA PRO A 222 -6.40 -1.62 -9.02
C PRO A 222 -7.58 -2.59 -9.13
N SER A 223 -7.79 -3.44 -8.13
CA SER A 223 -8.86 -4.44 -8.15
C SER A 223 -10.23 -3.78 -8.04
N PHE A 224 -10.34 -2.69 -7.28
CA PHE A 224 -11.56 -1.87 -7.25
C PHE A 224 -11.86 -1.28 -8.62
N MET A 225 -10.86 -0.71 -9.29
CA MET A 225 -11.01 -0.12 -10.62
C MET A 225 -11.44 -1.17 -11.66
N LYS A 226 -10.78 -2.33 -11.69
CA LYS A 226 -11.12 -3.42 -12.60
C LYS A 226 -12.54 -3.96 -12.36
N ALA A 227 -12.93 -4.18 -11.10
CA ALA A 227 -14.27 -4.66 -10.75
C ALA A 227 -15.36 -3.65 -11.16
N LYS A 228 -15.12 -2.35 -10.97
CA LYS A 228 -16.04 -1.28 -11.39
C LYS A 228 -16.15 -1.18 -12.90
N ARG A 229 -15.01 -1.23 -13.60
CA ARG A 229 -14.97 -1.24 -15.07
C ARG A 229 -15.76 -2.39 -15.66
N LEU A 230 -15.61 -3.60 -15.12
CA LEU A 230 -16.35 -4.77 -15.57
C LEU A 230 -17.87 -4.59 -15.42
N ARG A 231 -18.33 -3.88 -14.39
CA ARG A 231 -19.74 -3.68 -14.10
C ARG A 231 -20.37 -2.49 -14.83
N TYR A 232 -19.62 -1.40 -15.00
CA TYR A 232 -20.16 -0.10 -15.43
C TYR A 232 -19.53 0.44 -16.72
N GLY A 233 -18.52 -0.23 -17.27
CA GLY A 233 -17.77 0.21 -18.44
C GLY A 233 -16.62 1.17 -18.10
N ASN A 234 -16.04 1.80 -19.13
CA ASN A 234 -14.85 2.66 -19.00
C ASN A 234 -15.12 4.01 -18.32
N LEU A 235 -16.39 4.41 -18.17
CA LEU A 235 -16.78 5.69 -17.59
C LEU A 235 -17.87 5.46 -16.54
N PHE A 236 -17.55 5.68 -15.27
CA PHE A 236 -18.49 5.42 -14.18
C PHE A 236 -18.35 6.43 -13.04
N LYS A 237 -19.44 6.67 -12.30
CA LYS A 237 -19.43 7.52 -11.11
C LYS A 237 -19.14 6.74 -9.84
N SER A 238 -18.50 7.42 -8.88
CA SER A 238 -18.34 6.99 -7.51
C SER A 238 -18.27 8.20 -6.58
N HIS A 239 -18.18 7.94 -5.28
CA HIS A 239 -17.83 8.95 -4.29
C HIS A 239 -16.54 8.50 -3.61
N ILE A 240 -15.42 9.09 -4.01
CA ILE A 240 -14.09 8.74 -3.50
C ILE A 240 -13.35 10.00 -3.06
N LEU A 241 -12.47 9.87 -2.08
CA LEU A 241 -11.66 10.97 -1.55
C LEU A 241 -12.52 12.16 -1.11
N GLY A 242 -13.67 11.87 -0.51
CA GLY A 242 -14.60 12.86 0.05
C GLY A 242 -15.49 13.57 -0.97
N CYS A 243 -15.46 13.22 -2.26
CA CYS A 243 -16.23 13.95 -3.27
C CYS A 243 -16.84 13.07 -4.38
N PRO A 244 -17.97 13.51 -4.98
CA PRO A 244 -18.51 12.92 -6.21
C PRO A 244 -17.48 12.98 -7.33
N THR A 245 -17.17 11.82 -7.90
CA THR A 245 -16.09 11.65 -8.87
C THR A 245 -16.54 10.73 -9.99
N VAL A 246 -16.31 11.14 -11.23
CA VAL A 246 -16.39 10.26 -12.41
C VAL A 246 -15.01 9.68 -12.65
N ILE A 247 -14.90 8.36 -12.76
CA ILE A 247 -13.66 7.67 -13.13
C ILE A 247 -13.72 7.42 -14.63
N CYS A 248 -12.66 7.85 -15.33
CA CYS A 248 -12.50 7.63 -16.77
C CYS A 248 -11.28 6.74 -17.02
N MET A 249 -11.51 5.59 -17.64
CA MET A 249 -10.51 4.58 -18.01
C MET A 249 -10.41 4.41 -19.53
N ASP A 250 -11.09 5.26 -20.30
CA ASP A 250 -11.05 5.25 -21.75
C ASP A 250 -9.85 6.09 -22.25
N PRO A 251 -8.91 5.53 -23.03
CA PRO A 251 -7.72 6.24 -23.47
C PRO A 251 -8.01 7.50 -24.29
N GLU A 252 -9.00 7.46 -25.19
CA GLU A 252 -9.33 8.60 -26.04
C GLU A 252 -9.99 9.72 -25.25
N VAL A 253 -10.93 9.36 -24.36
CA VAL A 253 -11.57 10.35 -23.48
C VAL A 253 -10.55 10.94 -22.50
N ASN A 254 -9.67 10.11 -21.93
CA ASN A 254 -8.60 10.59 -21.05
C ASN A 254 -7.71 11.59 -21.78
N ARG A 255 -7.32 11.29 -23.02
CA ARG A 255 -6.56 12.22 -23.87
C ARG A 255 -7.31 13.53 -24.05
N TYR A 256 -8.59 13.45 -24.45
CA TYR A 256 -9.43 14.63 -24.68
C TYR A 256 -9.49 15.53 -23.44
N ILE A 257 -9.72 14.95 -22.25
CA ILE A 257 -9.78 15.69 -20.98
C ILE A 257 -8.43 16.36 -20.65
N LEU A 258 -7.31 15.66 -20.88
CA LEU A 258 -5.97 16.22 -20.65
C LEU A 258 -5.63 17.35 -21.62
N LEU A 259 -6.11 17.29 -22.87
CA LEU A 259 -5.89 18.33 -23.89
C LEU A 259 -6.86 19.51 -23.77
N SER A 260 -8.00 19.34 -23.10
CA SER A 260 -9.08 20.34 -23.02
C SER A 260 -9.05 21.18 -21.74
N GLU A 261 -7.89 21.35 -21.13
CA GLU A 261 -7.75 22.24 -19.98
C GLU A 261 -8.14 23.68 -20.32
N GLY A 262 -8.91 24.32 -19.45
CA GLY A 262 -9.49 25.64 -19.68
C GLY A 262 -10.74 25.66 -20.57
N LYS A 263 -11.12 24.51 -21.15
CA LYS A 263 -12.37 24.31 -21.91
C LYS A 263 -13.38 23.47 -21.12
N GLY A 264 -13.67 23.89 -19.88
CA GLY A 264 -14.58 23.16 -18.99
C GLY A 264 -13.90 22.32 -17.92
N PHE A 265 -12.56 22.18 -17.97
CA PHE A 265 -11.78 21.41 -17.01
C PHE A 265 -10.65 22.23 -16.38
N VAL A 266 -10.49 22.09 -15.06
CA VAL A 266 -9.36 22.60 -14.27
C VAL A 266 -8.80 21.49 -13.38
N PRO A 267 -7.62 21.63 -12.74
CA PRO A 267 -7.14 20.66 -11.75
C PRO A 267 -8.16 20.43 -10.62
N GLY A 268 -8.33 19.15 -10.23
CA GLY A 268 -9.34 18.74 -9.26
C GLY A 268 -8.76 18.10 -8.00
N TYR A 269 -7.59 18.56 -7.52
CA TYR A 269 -6.90 17.93 -6.40
C TYR A 269 -7.70 18.01 -5.07
N PRO A 270 -7.40 17.13 -4.09
CA PRO A 270 -8.01 17.18 -2.77
C PRO A 270 -7.72 18.50 -2.05
N GLN A 271 -8.66 18.96 -1.21
CA GLN A 271 -8.51 20.22 -0.47
C GLN A 271 -7.24 20.22 0.39
N SER A 272 -6.90 19.08 0.99
CA SER A 272 -5.69 18.90 1.78
C SER A 272 -4.41 19.26 1.02
N MET A 273 -4.33 18.88 -0.25
CA MET A 273 -3.19 19.20 -1.11
C MET A 273 -3.16 20.68 -1.47
N LEU A 274 -4.32 21.30 -1.70
CA LEU A 274 -4.42 22.73 -2.02
C LEU A 274 -3.95 23.60 -0.84
N ASP A 275 -4.40 23.26 0.37
CA ASP A 275 -4.09 24.04 1.57
C ASP A 275 -2.62 23.91 1.99
N ILE A 276 -2.03 22.72 1.81
CA ILE A 276 -0.67 22.40 2.26
C ILE A 276 0.40 22.77 1.21
N LEU A 277 0.14 22.57 -0.09
CA LEU A 277 1.11 22.95 -1.12
C LEU A 277 1.05 24.44 -1.50
N GLY A 278 0.00 25.15 -1.08
CA GLY A 278 -0.08 26.60 -1.19
C GLY A 278 -0.98 27.08 -2.32
N LYS A 279 -1.32 28.37 -2.24
CA LYS A 279 -2.23 29.04 -3.18
C LYS A 279 -1.64 29.14 -4.58
N CYS A 280 -0.30 29.18 -4.67
CA CYS A 280 0.43 29.24 -5.92
C CYS A 280 0.99 27.87 -6.33
N ASN A 281 0.48 26.75 -5.79
CA ASN A 281 0.88 25.42 -6.23
C ASN A 281 0.62 25.24 -7.74
N ILE A 282 1.70 25.04 -8.51
CA ILE A 282 1.66 24.86 -9.98
C ILE A 282 0.73 23.71 -10.42
N ALA A 283 0.59 22.67 -9.60
CA ALA A 283 -0.31 21.55 -9.88
C ALA A 283 -1.79 21.98 -9.85
N ALA A 284 -2.15 23.03 -9.10
CA ALA A 284 -3.53 23.45 -8.84
C ALA A 284 -3.93 24.73 -9.58
N VAL A 285 -3.05 25.74 -9.61
CA VAL A 285 -3.32 27.00 -10.33
C VAL A 285 -3.53 26.73 -11.81
N HIS A 286 -4.34 27.55 -12.49
CA HIS A 286 -4.66 27.42 -13.91
C HIS A 286 -4.66 28.80 -14.60
N GLY A 287 -4.83 28.84 -15.93
CA GLY A 287 -4.88 30.09 -16.69
C GLY A 287 -3.53 30.84 -16.72
N PRO A 288 -3.54 32.19 -16.69
CA PRO A 288 -2.31 33.00 -16.79
C PRO A 288 -1.27 32.70 -15.72
N THR A 289 -1.69 32.49 -14.46
CA THR A 289 -0.78 32.15 -13.35
C THR A 289 -0.04 30.84 -13.61
N HIS A 290 -0.76 29.80 -14.04
CA HIS A 290 -0.13 28.54 -14.43
C HIS A 290 0.83 28.71 -15.60
N LYS A 291 0.45 29.49 -16.63
CA LYS A 291 1.31 29.73 -17.79
C LYS A 291 2.63 30.40 -17.39
N ALA A 292 2.59 31.39 -16.50
CA ALA A 292 3.79 32.07 -15.98
C ALA A 292 4.69 31.11 -15.19
N MET A 293 4.12 30.41 -14.19
CA MET A 293 4.89 29.48 -13.35
C MET A 293 5.46 28.30 -14.15
N ARG A 294 4.70 27.77 -15.11
CA ARG A 294 5.16 26.72 -16.02
C ARG A 294 6.29 27.21 -16.92
N GLY A 295 6.19 28.43 -17.44
CA GLY A 295 7.26 29.05 -18.23
C GLY A 295 8.56 29.12 -17.44
N ALA A 296 8.49 29.64 -16.22
CA ALA A 296 9.64 29.69 -15.30
C ALA A 296 10.23 28.30 -15.05
N MET A 297 9.38 27.32 -14.72
CA MET A 297 9.83 25.94 -14.49
C MET A 297 10.51 25.33 -15.73
N LEU A 298 9.94 25.49 -16.92
CA LEU A 298 10.50 24.93 -18.15
C LEU A 298 11.85 25.56 -18.52
N GLY A 299 12.06 26.83 -18.21
CA GLY A 299 13.37 27.45 -18.41
C GLY A 299 14.43 26.89 -17.45
N LEU A 300 14.08 26.61 -16.18
CA LEU A 300 14.98 25.99 -15.19
C LEU A 300 15.43 24.58 -15.58
N VAL A 301 14.59 23.83 -16.29
CA VAL A 301 14.84 22.42 -16.68
C VAL A 301 14.96 22.25 -18.19
N SER A 302 15.31 23.32 -18.90
CA SER A 302 15.51 23.28 -20.35
C SER A 302 16.70 22.38 -20.73
N PRO A 303 16.75 21.80 -21.94
CA PRO A 303 17.89 20.99 -22.37
C PRO A 303 19.24 21.72 -22.26
N ALA A 304 19.25 23.05 -22.46
CA ALA A 304 20.43 23.88 -22.28
C ALA A 304 20.88 23.94 -20.81
N MET A 305 19.95 24.16 -19.88
CA MET A 305 20.23 24.16 -18.43
C MET A 305 20.67 22.78 -17.94
N ILE A 306 20.00 21.72 -18.39
CA ILE A 306 20.36 20.34 -18.07
C ILE A 306 21.80 20.07 -18.51
N ARG A 307 22.13 20.34 -19.78
CA ARG A 307 23.47 20.10 -20.34
C ARG A 307 24.55 20.95 -19.66
N GLY A 308 24.30 22.25 -19.51
CA GLY A 308 25.32 23.21 -19.12
C GLY A 308 25.58 23.30 -17.63
N GLN A 309 24.56 23.09 -16.79
CA GLN A 309 24.64 23.36 -15.35
C GLN A 309 24.22 22.17 -14.48
N LEU A 310 23.11 21.49 -14.80
CA LEU A 310 22.56 20.48 -13.89
C LEU A 310 23.29 19.14 -14.00
N LEU A 311 23.57 18.65 -15.20
CA LEU A 311 24.18 17.33 -15.40
C LEU A 311 25.53 17.18 -14.67
N PRO A 312 26.48 18.14 -14.71
CA PRO A 312 27.72 18.04 -13.95
C PRO A 312 27.50 17.98 -12.43
N LYS A 313 26.55 18.76 -11.91
CA LYS A 313 26.20 18.77 -10.47
C LYS A 313 25.54 17.47 -10.04
N ILE A 314 24.67 16.91 -10.87
CA ILE A 314 24.01 15.63 -10.62
C ILE A 314 25.05 14.50 -10.65
N ASP A 315 25.93 14.46 -11.65
CA ASP A 315 26.98 13.44 -11.75
C ASP A 315 27.93 13.47 -10.54
N GLU A 316 28.35 14.66 -10.12
CA GLU A 316 29.14 14.84 -8.90
C GLU A 316 28.42 14.33 -7.66
N PHE A 317 27.16 14.75 -7.46
CA PHE A 317 26.35 14.29 -6.34
C PHE A 317 26.14 12.76 -6.34
N MET A 318 25.83 12.17 -7.51
CA MET A 318 25.55 10.73 -7.61
C MET A 318 26.79 9.89 -7.28
N ARG A 319 27.99 10.33 -7.72
CA ARG A 319 29.26 9.66 -7.38
C ARG A 319 29.48 9.61 -5.87
N GLU A 320 29.22 10.73 -5.19
CA GLU A 320 29.35 10.81 -3.74
C GLU A 320 28.28 9.98 -3.02
N HIS A 321 27.00 10.14 -3.40
CA HIS A 321 25.88 9.48 -2.75
C HIS A 321 25.95 7.95 -2.83
N VAL A 322 26.37 7.42 -3.98
CA VAL A 322 26.47 5.99 -4.26
C VAL A 322 27.79 5.38 -3.74
N SER A 323 28.67 6.19 -3.13
CA SER A 323 29.95 5.70 -2.58
C SER A 323 29.79 4.89 -1.29
N ASN A 324 30.74 3.98 -1.04
CA ASN A 324 30.90 3.28 0.24
C ASN A 324 29.69 2.42 0.68
N TRP A 325 28.95 1.82 -0.27
CA TRP A 325 27.85 0.89 0.05
C TRP A 325 28.29 -0.58 0.10
N HIS A 326 29.51 -0.88 -0.36
CA HIS A 326 30.08 -2.23 -0.35
C HIS A 326 29.98 -2.91 1.03
N GLY A 327 29.62 -4.20 1.04
CA GLY A 327 29.59 -5.05 2.22
C GLY A 327 28.44 -4.77 3.19
N LYS A 328 27.48 -3.91 2.81
CA LYS A 328 26.36 -3.49 3.66
C LYS A 328 25.04 -4.08 3.17
N ILE A 329 24.11 -4.24 4.11
CA ILE A 329 22.68 -4.36 3.80
C ILE A 329 22.10 -2.95 3.89
N ILE A 330 21.51 -2.48 2.81
CA ILE A 330 20.92 -1.13 2.72
C ILE A 330 19.45 -1.24 2.38
N ASP A 331 18.64 -0.31 2.89
CA ASP A 331 17.29 -0.08 2.36
C ASP A 331 17.40 0.82 1.12
N ILE A 332 17.23 0.25 -0.07
CA ILE A 332 17.35 1.00 -1.32
C ILE A 332 16.21 2.01 -1.48
N GLN A 333 15.04 1.77 -0.87
CA GLN A 333 13.95 2.75 -0.85
C GLN A 333 14.37 4.00 -0.07
N TYR A 334 14.98 3.82 1.10
CA TYR A 334 15.51 4.94 1.87
C TYR A 334 16.61 5.66 1.09
N LYS A 335 17.54 4.93 0.48
CA LYS A 335 18.67 5.51 -0.26
C LYS A 335 18.27 6.29 -1.49
N THR A 336 17.27 5.87 -2.25
CA THR A 336 16.78 6.64 -3.40
C THR A 336 15.92 7.83 -2.98
N LYS A 337 15.20 7.75 -1.85
CA LYS A 337 14.51 8.91 -1.24
C LYS A 337 15.50 9.97 -0.78
N GLU A 338 16.56 9.56 -0.10
CA GLU A 338 17.66 10.44 0.31
C GLU A 338 18.35 11.09 -0.90
N MET A 339 18.65 10.29 -1.94
CA MET A 339 19.20 10.75 -3.21
C MET A 339 18.36 11.86 -3.85
N ALA A 340 17.07 11.60 -4.10
CA ALA A 340 16.20 12.51 -4.83
C ALA A 340 16.02 13.84 -4.07
N LEU A 341 15.92 13.79 -2.74
CA LEU A 341 15.79 14.99 -1.93
C LEU A 341 17.06 15.84 -1.93
N LEU A 342 18.20 15.24 -1.58
CA LEU A 342 19.45 15.97 -1.45
C LEU A 342 19.92 16.51 -2.82
N SER A 343 19.73 15.74 -3.90
CA SER A 343 20.01 16.22 -5.24
C SER A 343 19.13 17.43 -5.61
N ALA A 344 17.83 17.39 -5.30
CA ALA A 344 16.94 18.52 -5.53
C ALA A 344 17.33 19.75 -4.70
N LEU A 345 17.67 19.59 -3.42
CA LEU A 345 18.11 20.69 -2.56
C LEU A 345 19.40 21.35 -3.08
N LYS A 346 20.36 20.55 -3.53
CA LYS A 346 21.61 21.01 -4.13
C LYS A 346 21.38 21.76 -5.44
N GLN A 347 20.54 21.22 -6.32
CA GLN A 347 20.23 21.85 -7.62
C GLN A 347 19.41 23.14 -7.47
N ILE A 348 18.48 23.18 -6.51
CA ILE A 348 17.55 24.29 -6.37
C ILE A 348 18.18 25.45 -5.61
N ALA A 349 18.82 25.18 -4.47
CA ALA A 349 19.28 26.23 -3.56
C ALA A 349 20.75 26.09 -3.14
N GLY A 350 21.51 25.16 -3.76
CA GLY A 350 22.91 24.93 -3.40
C GLY A 350 23.08 24.38 -1.99
N ILE A 351 22.05 23.73 -1.44
CA ILE A 351 22.07 23.19 -0.07
C ILE A 351 22.70 21.79 -0.10
N GLU A 352 23.83 21.65 0.58
CA GLU A 352 24.52 20.38 0.79
C GLU A 352 23.97 19.64 2.03
N ALA A 353 24.39 18.38 2.20
CA ALA A 353 24.02 17.58 3.36
C ALA A 353 24.52 18.23 4.67
N GLY A 354 23.61 18.44 5.63
CA GLY A 354 23.88 19.03 6.93
C GLY A 354 22.62 19.42 7.71
N PRO A 355 22.76 20.19 8.80
CA PRO A 355 21.64 20.52 9.70
C PRO A 355 20.44 21.19 9.01
N LEU A 356 20.70 22.05 8.00
CA LEU A 356 19.66 22.71 7.23
C LEU A 356 18.90 21.72 6.34
N SER A 357 19.60 20.84 5.60
CA SER A 357 18.96 19.82 4.78
C SER A 357 18.16 18.83 5.62
N ASP A 358 18.64 18.47 6.81
CA ASP A 358 17.95 17.57 7.74
C ASP A 358 16.64 18.19 8.26
N SER A 359 16.69 19.49 8.60
CA SER A 359 15.51 20.25 9.02
C SER A 359 14.48 20.36 7.89
N LEU A 360 14.92 20.68 6.67
CA LEU A 360 14.07 20.72 5.48
C LEU A 360 13.46 19.34 5.17
N LYS A 361 14.25 18.27 5.24
CA LYS A 361 13.80 16.87 5.05
C LYS A 361 12.70 16.48 6.03
N ALA A 362 12.90 16.79 7.32
CA ALA A 362 11.95 16.44 8.37
C ALA A 362 10.59 17.14 8.17
N GLU A 363 10.60 18.42 7.81
CA GLU A 363 9.36 19.16 7.55
C GLU A 363 8.73 18.78 6.19
N LEU A 364 9.52 18.52 5.15
CA LEU A 364 9.01 18.03 3.87
C LEU A 364 8.27 16.68 4.03
N PHE A 365 8.80 15.76 4.84
CA PHE A 365 8.14 14.47 5.07
C PHE A 365 6.75 14.63 5.71
N LYS A 366 6.63 15.51 6.71
CA LYS A 366 5.34 15.84 7.35
C LYS A 366 4.39 16.52 6.35
N LEU A 367 4.91 17.42 5.53
CA LEU A 367 4.16 18.05 4.44
C LEU A 367 3.60 17.00 3.47
N VAL A 368 4.44 16.06 3.01
CA VAL A 368 4.04 14.97 2.09
C VAL A 368 2.93 14.11 2.68
N LEU A 369 3.04 13.71 3.95
CA LEU A 369 2.00 12.93 4.64
C LEU A 369 0.68 13.71 4.79
N GLY A 370 0.76 15.02 5.03
CA GLY A 370 -0.41 15.88 5.16
C GLY A 370 -1.20 16.05 3.86
N THR A 371 -0.54 16.12 2.70
CA THR A 371 -1.23 16.36 1.41
C THR A 371 -2.27 15.31 1.04
N LEU A 372 -2.12 14.05 1.51
CA LEU A 372 -3.05 12.95 1.25
C LEU A 372 -3.96 12.60 2.44
N SER A 373 -4.12 13.52 3.38
CA SER A 373 -4.96 13.33 4.56
C SER A 373 -6.34 13.96 4.41
N LEU A 374 -7.28 13.61 5.31
CA LEU A 374 -8.57 14.29 5.39
C LEU A 374 -8.36 15.71 5.95
N PRO A 375 -9.03 16.76 5.42
CA PRO A 375 -8.79 18.16 5.77
C PRO A 375 -9.41 18.55 7.12
N PHE A 376 -9.09 17.83 8.18
CA PHE A 376 -9.52 18.10 9.55
C PHE A 376 -8.36 18.69 10.34
N ASN A 377 -8.42 20.00 10.64
CA ASN A 377 -7.33 20.74 11.26
C ASN A 377 -7.32 20.60 12.79
N PHE A 378 -7.07 19.40 13.30
CA PHE A 378 -6.95 19.13 14.74
C PHE A 378 -5.53 18.66 15.09
N PRO A 379 -4.97 19.10 16.24
CA PRO A 379 -3.70 18.61 16.73
C PRO A 379 -3.66 17.07 16.79
N GLY A 380 -2.58 16.48 16.29
CA GLY A 380 -2.40 15.01 16.19
C GLY A 380 -2.83 14.40 14.85
N THR A 381 -3.49 15.14 13.97
CA THR A 381 -3.78 14.68 12.60
C THR A 381 -2.60 14.93 11.65
N ASN A 382 -2.45 14.09 10.62
CA ASN A 382 -1.47 14.33 9.55
C ASN A 382 -1.72 15.67 8.82
N TYR A 383 -2.98 16.09 8.73
CA TYR A 383 -3.36 17.36 8.10
C TYR A 383 -2.78 18.55 8.87
N TYR A 384 -3.01 18.59 10.19
CA TYR A 384 -2.45 19.63 11.07
C TYR A 384 -0.91 19.64 11.01
N GLN A 385 -0.28 18.47 11.10
CA GLN A 385 1.18 18.37 11.01
C GLN A 385 1.73 18.87 9.68
N GLY A 386 1.07 18.55 8.56
CA GLY A 386 1.47 19.04 7.24
C GLY A 386 1.31 20.57 7.10
N PHE A 387 0.27 21.14 7.70
CA PHE A 387 0.06 22.58 7.71
C PHE A 387 1.11 23.33 8.54
N GLU A 388 1.46 22.81 9.72
CA GLU A 388 2.54 23.38 10.54
C GLU A 388 3.92 23.23 9.87
N ALA A 389 4.16 22.09 9.22
CA ALA A 389 5.38 21.86 8.44
C ALA A 389 5.51 22.83 7.27
N ARG A 390 4.40 23.12 6.57
CA ARG A 390 4.35 24.16 5.53
C ARG A 390 4.81 25.51 6.07
N LYS A 391 4.27 25.96 7.22
CA LYS A 391 4.64 27.26 7.80
C LYS A 391 6.15 27.36 8.05
N LYS A 392 6.75 26.29 8.60
CA LYS A 392 8.19 26.23 8.85
C LYS A 392 9.00 26.21 7.56
N LEU A 393 8.61 25.42 6.56
CA LEU A 393 9.26 25.39 5.25
C LEU A 393 9.23 26.76 4.56
N VAL A 394 8.09 27.44 4.60
CA VAL A 394 7.96 28.81 4.07
C VAL A 394 8.88 29.77 4.83
N GLY A 395 8.97 29.65 6.15
CA GLY A 395 9.90 30.46 6.97
C GLY A 395 11.35 30.28 6.55
N MET A 396 11.84 29.02 6.52
CA MET A 396 13.21 28.70 6.12
C MET A 396 13.53 29.16 4.69
N LEU A 397 12.59 28.98 3.74
CA LEU A 397 12.80 29.43 2.36
C LEU A 397 12.82 30.94 2.22
N LYS A 398 12.08 31.69 3.05
CA LYS A 398 12.16 33.15 3.08
C LYS A 398 13.53 33.63 3.56
N GLU A 399 14.03 33.04 4.63
CA GLU A 399 15.38 33.34 5.15
C GLU A 399 16.44 33.12 4.06
N ILE A 400 16.39 31.97 3.35
CA ILE A 400 17.30 31.67 2.24
C ILE A 400 17.19 32.72 1.11
N ILE A 401 15.98 33.16 0.75
CA ILE A 401 15.77 34.18 -0.29
C ILE A 401 16.33 35.54 0.15
N GLU A 402 16.11 35.93 1.41
CA GLU A 402 16.61 37.17 1.99
C GLU A 402 18.14 37.18 2.04
N GLU A 403 18.76 36.12 2.53
CA GLU A 403 20.21 35.93 2.51
C GLU A 403 20.78 36.00 1.09
N ARG A 404 20.09 35.37 0.11
CA ARG A 404 20.53 35.39 -1.28
C ARG A 404 20.52 36.78 -1.88
N ARG A 405 19.50 37.58 -1.59
CA ARG A 405 19.40 38.97 -2.04
C ARG A 405 20.39 39.90 -1.35
N ALA A 406 20.72 39.63 -0.09
CA ALA A 406 21.75 40.37 0.63
C ALA A 406 23.18 40.01 0.18
N SER A 407 23.37 38.81 -0.40
CA SER A 407 24.65 38.35 -0.93
C SER A 407 24.90 38.89 -2.35
N ASN A 408 26.07 39.48 -2.58
CA ASN A 408 26.51 39.87 -3.93
C ASN A 408 27.16 38.71 -4.70
N CYS A 409 27.07 37.47 -4.21
CA CYS A 409 27.72 36.30 -4.81
C CYS A 409 26.68 35.40 -5.50
N PRO A 410 26.62 35.36 -6.85
CA PRO A 410 25.78 34.40 -7.55
C PRO A 410 26.26 32.97 -7.28
N LYS A 411 25.33 32.09 -6.91
CA LYS A 411 25.49 30.64 -6.71
C LYS A 411 25.21 29.83 -7.97
N ASN A 412 24.62 30.43 -9.00
CA ASN A 412 24.29 29.80 -10.28
C ASN A 412 23.47 28.51 -10.10
N ASP A 413 22.41 28.58 -9.30
CA ASP A 413 21.43 27.53 -9.08
C ASP A 413 20.03 27.93 -9.57
N MET A 414 19.03 27.06 -9.40
CA MET A 414 17.69 27.37 -9.88
C MET A 414 17.07 28.55 -9.12
N LEU A 415 17.37 28.71 -7.82
CA LEU A 415 16.88 29.82 -7.02
C LEU A 415 17.43 31.15 -7.52
N ASP A 416 18.73 31.25 -7.80
CA ASP A 416 19.29 32.45 -8.44
C ASP A 416 18.58 32.77 -9.73
N SER A 417 18.38 31.75 -10.55
CA SER A 417 17.75 31.91 -11.86
C SER A 417 16.28 32.37 -11.77
N LEU A 418 15.59 32.03 -10.67
CA LEU A 418 14.25 32.55 -10.35
C LEU A 418 14.28 33.98 -9.81
N LEU A 419 15.36 34.38 -9.14
CA LEU A 419 15.52 35.72 -8.56
C LEU A 419 16.03 36.75 -9.59
N THR A 420 16.88 36.33 -10.53
CA THR A 420 17.58 37.23 -11.48
C THR A 420 16.76 37.65 -12.70
N ASN A 421 15.53 37.14 -12.87
CA ASN A 421 14.48 37.63 -13.79
C ASN A 421 14.79 37.81 -15.30
N ASP A 422 16.03 37.71 -15.78
CA ASP A 422 16.36 38.25 -17.10
C ASP A 422 16.20 37.27 -18.28
N GLU A 423 16.17 35.94 -18.08
CA GLU A 423 16.13 35.01 -19.25
C GLU A 423 15.09 33.88 -19.20
N ILE A 424 14.53 33.52 -18.03
CA ILE A 424 13.79 32.25 -17.87
C ILE A 424 12.26 32.42 -18.02
N SER A 425 11.72 33.60 -17.69
CA SER A 425 10.28 33.87 -17.72
C SER A 425 10.05 35.36 -17.99
N LYS A 426 9.30 35.70 -19.05
CA LYS A 426 8.82 37.07 -19.27
C LYS A 426 7.92 37.61 -18.14
N ALA A 427 7.48 36.75 -17.21
CA ALA A 427 6.65 37.11 -16.08
C ALA A 427 7.49 37.08 -14.78
N LYS A 428 7.54 38.22 -14.09
CA LYS A 428 8.16 38.36 -12.76
C LYS A 428 7.31 37.60 -11.74
N LEU A 429 7.89 36.55 -11.14
CA LEU A 429 7.22 35.80 -10.07
C LEU A 429 7.34 36.57 -8.75
N THR A 430 6.29 36.50 -7.93
CA THR A 430 6.34 37.01 -6.55
C THR A 430 7.09 36.04 -5.64
N ASP A 431 7.54 36.50 -4.47
CA ASP A 431 8.21 35.64 -3.49
C ASP A 431 7.34 34.45 -3.07
N GLU A 432 6.03 34.66 -2.92
CA GLU A 432 5.07 33.58 -2.64
C GLU A 432 5.05 32.54 -3.77
N GLN A 433 5.08 32.98 -5.03
CA GLN A 433 5.12 32.09 -6.19
C GLN A 433 6.46 31.34 -6.30
N ILE A 434 7.58 31.99 -6.00
CA ILE A 434 8.91 31.37 -5.99
C ILE A 434 8.98 30.29 -4.91
N ILE A 435 8.53 30.58 -3.70
CA ILE A 435 8.51 29.63 -2.58
C ILE A 435 7.61 28.43 -2.90
N ASP A 436 6.38 28.68 -3.36
CA ASP A 436 5.46 27.59 -3.72
C ASP A 436 5.98 26.76 -4.90
N LEU A 437 6.69 27.38 -5.87
CA LEU A 437 7.33 26.67 -6.97
C LEU A 437 8.49 25.79 -6.48
N ILE A 438 9.34 26.29 -5.57
CA ILE A 438 10.43 25.51 -4.97
C ILE A 438 9.88 24.31 -4.18
N ILE A 439 8.87 24.53 -3.35
CA ILE A 439 8.22 23.43 -2.61
C ILE A 439 7.65 22.40 -3.60
N ALA A 440 6.98 22.84 -4.66
CA ALA A 440 6.42 21.96 -5.68
C ALA A 440 7.50 21.16 -6.43
N LEU A 441 8.64 21.78 -6.76
CA LEU A 441 9.79 21.14 -7.40
C LEU A 441 10.36 20.03 -6.52
N ILE A 442 10.66 20.34 -5.25
CA ILE A 442 11.20 19.38 -4.29
C ILE A 442 10.20 18.24 -4.07
N TYR A 443 8.93 18.55 -3.78
CA TYR A 443 7.88 17.56 -3.56
C TYR A 443 7.72 16.59 -4.74
N SER A 444 7.67 17.13 -5.97
CA SER A 444 7.40 16.33 -7.16
C SER A 444 8.60 15.50 -7.59
N GLY A 445 9.82 16.06 -7.53
CA GLY A 445 11.05 15.36 -7.84
C GLY A 445 11.35 14.26 -6.82
N TYR A 446 11.16 14.56 -5.53
CA TYR A 446 11.42 13.62 -4.43
C TYR A 446 10.67 12.29 -4.61
N GLU A 447 9.34 12.30 -4.70
CA GLU A 447 8.56 11.07 -4.69
C GLU A 447 8.74 10.27 -5.99
N THR A 448 8.74 10.95 -7.14
CA THR A 448 8.71 10.27 -8.45
C THR A 448 10.06 9.68 -8.85
N VAL A 449 11.15 10.43 -8.66
CA VAL A 449 12.51 9.99 -9.03
C VAL A 449 12.99 8.89 -8.08
N SER A 450 12.77 9.05 -6.76
CA SER A 450 13.18 8.05 -5.77
C SER A 450 12.49 6.70 -5.99
N THR A 451 11.18 6.73 -6.19
CA THR A 451 10.36 5.52 -6.38
C THR A 451 10.70 4.84 -7.70
N THR A 452 10.90 5.60 -8.78
CA THR A 452 11.29 5.02 -10.08
C THR A 452 12.68 4.40 -9.99
N SER A 453 13.63 5.06 -9.32
CA SER A 453 14.98 4.52 -9.11
C SER A 453 14.97 3.22 -8.28
N MET A 454 14.19 3.19 -7.20
CA MET A 454 14.01 1.99 -6.38
C MET A 454 13.41 0.83 -7.21
N MET A 455 12.35 1.11 -7.97
CA MET A 455 11.70 0.11 -8.81
C MET A 455 12.59 -0.36 -9.97
N ALA A 456 13.45 0.50 -10.52
CA ALA A 456 14.42 0.10 -11.52
C ALA A 456 15.40 -0.93 -10.95
N VAL A 457 15.94 -0.69 -9.74
CA VAL A 457 16.81 -1.66 -9.05
C VAL A 457 16.09 -2.99 -8.82
N LYS A 458 14.83 -2.95 -8.38
CA LYS A 458 14.01 -4.17 -8.21
C LYS A 458 13.81 -4.93 -9.52
N TYR A 459 13.34 -4.24 -10.57
CA TYR A 459 13.06 -4.90 -11.84
C TYR A 459 14.32 -5.42 -12.52
N LEU A 460 15.46 -4.74 -12.39
CA LEU A 460 16.73 -5.25 -12.90
C LEU A 460 17.18 -6.52 -12.20
N LEU A 461 16.96 -6.64 -10.89
CA LEU A 461 17.24 -7.86 -10.14
C LEU A 461 16.37 -9.03 -10.62
N ASP A 462 15.09 -8.76 -10.89
CA ASP A 462 14.13 -9.77 -11.35
C ASP A 462 14.34 -10.18 -12.83
N HIS A 463 15.16 -9.43 -13.59
CA HIS A 463 15.39 -9.64 -15.03
C HIS A 463 16.89 -9.60 -15.37
N PRO A 464 17.64 -10.68 -15.10
CA PRO A 464 19.10 -10.71 -15.26
C PRO A 464 19.60 -10.37 -16.67
N ASN A 465 18.85 -10.76 -17.70
CA ASN A 465 19.16 -10.45 -19.10
C ASN A 465 19.12 -8.94 -19.40
N VAL A 466 18.18 -8.22 -18.80
CA VAL A 466 18.11 -6.75 -18.90
C VAL A 466 19.30 -6.13 -18.16
N LEU A 467 19.61 -6.62 -16.95
CA LEU A 467 20.72 -6.13 -16.17
C LEU A 467 22.07 -6.33 -16.89
N GLU A 468 22.27 -7.47 -17.55
CA GLU A 468 23.47 -7.74 -18.33
C GLU A 468 23.63 -6.76 -19.50
N GLU A 469 22.58 -6.51 -20.26
CA GLU A 469 22.60 -5.55 -21.38
C GLU A 469 22.84 -4.11 -20.89
N LEU A 470 22.24 -3.73 -19.77
CA LEU A 470 22.44 -2.41 -19.15
C LEU A 470 23.88 -2.26 -18.60
N ARG A 471 24.45 -3.32 -18.02
CA ARG A 471 25.86 -3.37 -17.63
C ARG A 471 26.77 -3.20 -18.84
N ARG A 472 26.48 -3.89 -19.93
CA ARG A 472 27.24 -3.78 -21.18
C ARG A 472 27.28 -2.33 -21.66
N GLU A 473 26.14 -1.65 -21.73
CA GLU A 473 26.05 -0.22 -22.11
C GLU A 473 26.95 0.66 -21.23
N HIS A 474 26.86 0.53 -19.91
CA HIS A 474 27.61 1.40 -19.00
C HIS A 474 29.10 1.06 -18.87
N LEU A 475 29.48 -0.22 -19.03
CA LEU A 475 30.89 -0.62 -19.04
C LEU A 475 31.61 -0.10 -20.29
N GLU A 476 30.94 -0.04 -21.45
CA GLU A 476 31.52 0.59 -22.65
C GLU A 476 31.76 2.10 -22.45
N ILE A 477 30.83 2.81 -21.80
CA ILE A 477 31.03 4.22 -21.42
C ILE A 477 32.23 4.36 -20.47
N ARG A 478 32.36 3.48 -19.49
CA ARG A 478 33.49 3.50 -18.52
C ARG A 478 34.83 3.19 -19.17
N LYS A 479 34.90 2.27 -20.15
CA LYS A 479 36.16 1.95 -20.86
C LYS A 479 36.78 3.15 -21.56
N GLN A 480 35.97 4.13 -21.97
CA GLN A 480 36.41 5.35 -22.65
C GLN A 480 36.85 6.45 -21.66
N LYS A 481 36.84 6.17 -20.35
CA LYS A 481 37.02 7.16 -19.29
C LYS A 481 38.06 6.71 -18.26
N THR A 482 38.79 7.68 -17.71
CA THR A 482 39.56 7.49 -16.47
C THR A 482 38.62 7.48 -15.27
N THR A 483 39.08 6.92 -14.14
CA THR A 483 38.28 6.71 -12.92
C THR A 483 37.54 7.97 -12.43
N ASP A 484 38.17 9.15 -12.58
CA ASP A 484 37.65 10.44 -12.11
C ASP A 484 36.87 11.24 -13.18
N CYS A 485 36.78 10.71 -14.40
CA CYS A 485 36.14 11.43 -15.50
C CYS A 485 34.62 11.51 -15.29
N ARG A 486 34.09 12.74 -15.29
CA ARG A 486 32.66 13.01 -15.20
C ARG A 486 31.90 12.43 -16.40
N ILE A 487 30.63 12.10 -16.19
CA ILE A 487 29.72 11.79 -17.29
C ILE A 487 29.45 13.08 -18.08
N SER A 488 29.69 13.03 -19.38
CA SER A 488 29.42 14.14 -20.29
C SER A 488 28.01 14.05 -20.86
N TRP A 489 27.58 15.11 -21.54
CA TRP A 489 26.32 15.11 -22.27
C TRP A 489 26.27 14.05 -23.39
N GLU A 490 27.40 13.78 -24.05
CA GLU A 490 27.47 12.76 -25.11
C GLU A 490 27.35 11.35 -24.53
N ASP A 491 27.94 11.12 -23.36
CA ASP A 491 27.78 9.85 -22.63
C ASP A 491 26.32 9.64 -22.23
N TYR A 492 25.65 10.65 -21.67
CA TYR A 492 24.23 10.54 -21.34
C TYR A 492 23.37 10.24 -22.58
N LYS A 493 23.63 10.89 -23.72
CA LYS A 493 22.91 10.61 -24.96
C LYS A 493 23.13 9.18 -25.50
N SER A 494 24.26 8.56 -25.18
CA SER A 494 24.54 7.18 -25.60
C SER A 494 23.82 6.13 -24.74
N MET A 495 23.26 6.51 -23.58
CA MET A 495 22.51 5.65 -22.65
C MET A 495 21.09 5.30 -23.16
N ARG A 496 20.99 4.78 -24.39
CA ARG A 496 19.71 4.49 -25.07
C ARG A 496 18.94 3.36 -24.38
N PHE A 497 19.63 2.29 -23.99
CA PHE A 497 19.01 1.17 -23.29
C PHE A 497 18.67 1.54 -21.85
N THR A 498 19.46 2.38 -21.18
CA THR A 498 19.09 2.96 -19.89
C THR A 498 17.77 3.73 -19.96
N ARG A 499 17.58 4.60 -20.97
CA ARG A 499 16.30 5.30 -21.16
C ARG A 499 15.15 4.31 -21.35
N ALA A 500 15.36 3.26 -22.14
CA ALA A 500 14.38 2.20 -22.33
C ALA A 500 13.99 1.49 -21.02
N VAL A 501 14.97 1.18 -20.17
CA VAL A 501 14.76 0.60 -18.83
C VAL A 501 13.97 1.55 -17.93
N ILE A 502 14.29 2.85 -17.93
CA ILE A 502 13.57 3.87 -17.14
C ILE A 502 12.11 3.95 -17.58
N PHE A 503 11.84 3.97 -18.88
CA PHE A 503 10.47 4.09 -19.40
C PHE A 503 9.65 2.84 -19.14
N GLU A 504 10.26 1.66 -19.26
CA GLU A 504 9.59 0.41 -18.89
C GLU A 504 9.33 0.31 -17.38
N THR A 505 10.25 0.83 -16.56
CA THR A 505 10.07 0.95 -15.11
C THR A 505 8.89 1.87 -14.78
N LEU A 506 8.82 3.05 -15.41
CA LEU A 506 7.71 3.99 -15.23
C LEU A 506 6.36 3.36 -15.61
N ARG A 507 6.33 2.62 -16.72
CA ARG A 507 5.14 1.89 -17.19
C ARG A 507 4.70 0.84 -16.16
N MET A 508 5.58 -0.06 -15.75
CA MET A 508 5.27 -1.20 -14.88
C MET A 508 5.12 -0.85 -13.40
N ALA A 509 5.88 0.12 -12.89
CA ALA A 509 5.67 0.62 -11.53
C ALA A 509 4.38 1.45 -11.46
N THR A 510 4.09 2.23 -12.51
CA THR A 510 2.96 3.19 -12.56
C THR A 510 2.91 4.05 -11.29
N VAL A 511 4.00 4.79 -11.03
CA VAL A 511 4.13 5.65 -9.83
C VAL A 511 2.96 6.63 -9.71
N VAL A 512 2.49 7.17 -10.84
CA VAL A 512 1.28 8.01 -10.92
C VAL A 512 0.17 7.25 -11.63
N ASN A 513 -0.88 6.89 -10.88
CA ASN A 513 -2.01 6.10 -11.37
C ASN A 513 -2.98 6.88 -12.30
N GLY A 514 -2.92 8.20 -12.25
CA GLY A 514 -3.83 9.10 -12.97
C GLY A 514 -3.83 10.49 -12.34
N VAL A 515 -4.65 11.40 -12.90
CA VAL A 515 -4.77 12.77 -12.40
C VAL A 515 -6.22 13.18 -12.20
N LEU A 516 -6.45 14.08 -11.24
CA LEU A 516 -7.78 14.61 -10.97
C LEU A 516 -8.03 15.90 -11.77
N ARG A 517 -9.22 16.00 -12.34
CA ARG A 517 -9.79 17.20 -12.94
C ARG A 517 -11.09 17.56 -12.23
N LYS A 518 -11.49 18.81 -12.35
CA LYS A 518 -12.75 19.34 -11.86
C LYS A 518 -13.44 20.06 -13.01
N THR A 519 -14.74 19.83 -13.17
CA THR A 519 -15.55 20.52 -14.17
C THR A 519 -15.88 21.94 -13.72
N THR A 520 -15.77 22.92 -14.62
CA THR A 520 -16.13 24.33 -14.34
C THR A 520 -17.57 24.67 -14.77
N GLN A 521 -18.17 23.79 -15.55
CA GLN A 521 -19.54 23.83 -16.07
C GLN A 521 -20.03 22.40 -16.27
N ASP A 522 -21.30 22.20 -16.62
CA ASP A 522 -21.76 20.89 -17.06
C ASP A 522 -21.06 20.52 -18.38
N VAL A 523 -20.51 19.30 -18.46
CA VAL A 523 -19.77 18.80 -19.63
C VAL A 523 -20.35 17.49 -20.10
N GLU A 524 -20.54 17.34 -21.40
CA GLU A 524 -20.97 16.08 -22.00
C GLU A 524 -19.75 15.23 -22.40
N ILE A 525 -19.73 13.96 -21.94
CA ILE A 525 -18.71 12.98 -22.28
C ILE A 525 -19.40 11.65 -22.60
N ASN A 526 -19.22 11.14 -23.81
CA ASN A 526 -19.80 9.88 -24.29
C ASN A 526 -21.32 9.76 -24.03
N GLY A 527 -22.08 10.85 -24.26
CA GLY A 527 -23.52 10.91 -24.04
C GLY A 527 -23.96 11.04 -22.57
N TYR A 528 -23.00 11.17 -21.65
CA TYR A 528 -23.27 11.45 -20.23
C TYR A 528 -22.96 12.90 -19.88
N VAL A 529 -23.80 13.50 -19.05
CA VAL A 529 -23.60 14.83 -18.49
C VAL A 529 -22.84 14.70 -17.17
N ILE A 530 -21.65 15.27 -17.11
CA ILE A 530 -20.86 15.43 -15.88
C ILE A 530 -21.16 16.83 -15.33
N PRO A 531 -21.82 16.94 -14.16
CA PRO A 531 -22.23 18.25 -13.65
C PRO A 531 -21.04 19.12 -13.30
N LYS A 532 -21.26 20.43 -13.27
CA LYS A 532 -20.34 21.42 -12.71
C LYS A 532 -19.88 21.02 -11.30
N ASP A 533 -18.63 21.34 -11.00
CA ASP A 533 -17.95 21.09 -9.73
C ASP A 533 -17.69 19.61 -9.38
N TRP A 534 -18.05 18.67 -10.25
CA TRP A 534 -17.69 17.26 -10.08
C TRP A 534 -16.23 17.03 -10.42
N ARG A 535 -15.63 16.05 -9.72
CA ARG A 535 -14.30 15.58 -10.07
C ARG A 535 -14.37 14.55 -11.19
N ILE A 536 -13.31 14.51 -11.98
CA ILE A 536 -13.03 13.43 -12.91
C ILE A 536 -11.66 12.88 -12.58
N TYR A 537 -11.58 11.59 -12.29
CA TYR A 537 -10.32 10.89 -12.18
C TYR A 537 -9.95 10.29 -13.54
N VAL A 538 -9.00 10.96 -14.21
CA VAL A 538 -8.39 10.50 -15.46
C VAL A 538 -7.42 9.38 -15.10
N TYR A 539 -7.91 8.14 -15.12
CA TYR A 539 -7.17 6.96 -14.67
C TYR A 539 -6.35 6.41 -15.84
N THR A 540 -5.05 6.69 -15.84
CA THR A 540 -4.15 6.32 -16.93
C THR A 540 -3.46 4.98 -16.71
N ARG A 541 -3.53 4.41 -15.51
CA ARG A 541 -2.83 3.16 -15.18
C ARG A 541 -3.14 2.00 -16.12
N GLU A 542 -4.41 1.75 -16.48
CA GLU A 542 -4.70 0.62 -17.36
C GLU A 542 -4.13 0.79 -18.77
N ILE A 543 -3.89 2.03 -19.23
CA ILE A 543 -3.23 2.29 -20.53
C ILE A 543 -1.82 1.70 -20.53
N ASN A 544 -1.12 1.75 -19.39
CA ASN A 544 0.20 1.17 -19.24
C ASN A 544 0.22 -0.36 -19.38
N TYR A 545 -0.94 -1.02 -19.28
CA TYR A 545 -1.08 -2.47 -19.38
C TYR A 545 -1.99 -2.89 -20.55
N ASP A 546 -2.27 -1.98 -21.48
CA ASP A 546 -3.14 -2.24 -22.63
C ASP A 546 -2.37 -3.01 -23.72
N PRO A 547 -2.80 -4.23 -24.09
CA PRO A 547 -2.14 -5.00 -25.15
C PRO A 547 -2.21 -4.34 -26.54
N TYR A 548 -3.13 -3.39 -26.76
CA TYR A 548 -3.17 -2.62 -28.00
C TYR A 548 -1.94 -1.71 -28.15
N LEU A 549 -1.46 -1.14 -27.03
CA LEU A 549 -0.31 -0.24 -27.02
C LEU A 549 1.01 -0.98 -26.73
N TYR A 550 0.97 -1.98 -25.86
CA TYR A 550 2.15 -2.71 -25.41
C TYR A 550 1.96 -4.22 -25.59
N HIS A 551 2.64 -4.81 -26.59
CA HIS A 551 2.69 -6.27 -26.74
C HIS A 551 3.21 -6.93 -25.45
N GLU A 552 2.55 -8.00 -24.97
CA GLU A 552 2.85 -8.64 -23.67
C GLU A 552 2.93 -7.62 -22.52
N PRO A 553 1.81 -6.93 -22.20
CA PRO A 553 1.84 -5.75 -21.34
C PRO A 553 2.22 -6.05 -19.87
N GLN A 554 2.19 -7.31 -19.45
CA GLN A 554 2.59 -7.71 -18.09
C GLN A 554 4.08 -8.03 -17.97
N ALA A 555 4.78 -8.21 -19.09
CA ALA A 555 6.21 -8.48 -19.11
C ALA A 555 7.00 -7.17 -18.98
N PHE A 556 8.05 -7.17 -18.16
CA PHE A 556 9.03 -6.09 -18.13
C PHE A 556 10.01 -6.29 -19.30
N ASN A 557 9.80 -5.52 -20.37
CA ASN A 557 10.57 -5.62 -21.61
C ASN A 557 11.00 -4.23 -22.05
N PRO A 558 12.22 -3.79 -21.71
CA PRO A 558 12.76 -2.50 -22.16
C PRO A 558 12.96 -2.39 -23.66
N TRP A 559 13.25 -3.49 -24.38
CA TRP A 559 13.56 -3.45 -25.81
C TRP A 559 12.45 -2.82 -26.67
N ARG A 560 11.19 -2.85 -26.21
CA ARG A 560 10.06 -2.17 -26.88
C ARG A 560 10.24 -0.66 -27.05
N TRP A 561 11.08 -0.03 -26.22
CA TRP A 561 11.33 1.41 -26.24
C TRP A 561 12.50 1.81 -27.13
N LEU A 562 13.24 0.84 -27.68
CA LEU A 562 14.33 1.12 -28.62
C LEU A 562 13.81 1.54 -30.00
N ASP A 563 12.58 1.15 -30.32
CA ASP A 563 11.83 1.63 -31.47
C ASP A 563 11.26 3.02 -31.16
N ASN A 564 11.70 4.04 -31.90
CA ASN A 564 11.44 5.48 -31.64
C ASN A 564 9.96 5.94 -31.73
N ASN A 565 8.99 5.03 -31.67
CA ASN A 565 7.58 5.31 -31.99
C ASN A 565 6.64 5.29 -30.77
N LEU A 566 7.03 4.70 -29.63
CA LEU A 566 6.14 4.62 -28.47
C LEU A 566 5.94 5.98 -27.77
N GLU A 567 7.00 6.77 -27.63
CA GLU A 567 6.90 8.10 -26.98
C GLU A 567 6.06 9.09 -27.79
N SER A 568 6.02 8.94 -29.11
CA SER A 568 5.21 9.77 -30.02
C SER A 568 3.77 9.26 -30.17
N HIS A 569 3.47 8.08 -29.61
CA HIS A 569 2.15 7.49 -29.72
C HIS A 569 1.09 8.35 -29.04
N HIS A 570 -0.08 8.40 -29.66
CA HIS A 570 -1.23 9.18 -29.27
C HIS A 570 -1.82 8.86 -27.89
N HIS A 571 -1.56 7.65 -27.39
CA HIS A 571 -1.96 7.18 -26.06
C HIS A 571 -0.82 7.14 -25.05
N PHE A 572 0.35 7.68 -25.40
CA PHE A 572 1.47 7.79 -24.47
C PHE A 572 1.15 8.84 -23.40
N MET A 573 0.91 8.40 -22.16
CA MET A 573 0.48 9.25 -21.04
C MET A 573 1.27 9.02 -19.73
N LEU A 574 2.46 8.41 -19.79
CA LEU A 574 3.30 8.17 -18.60
C LEU A 574 3.62 9.46 -17.83
N PHE A 575 3.69 10.59 -18.55
CA PHE A 575 4.01 11.91 -18.00
C PHE A 575 2.79 12.86 -18.01
N GLY A 576 1.58 12.33 -18.15
CA GLY A 576 0.36 13.12 -18.36
C GLY A 576 0.23 13.60 -19.81
N GLY A 577 -0.42 14.75 -20.02
CA GLY A 577 -0.66 15.28 -21.36
C GLY A 577 -1.15 16.73 -21.37
N GLY A 578 -1.21 17.30 -22.57
CA GLY A 578 -1.66 18.68 -22.81
C GLY A 578 -0.77 19.74 -22.18
N GLY A 579 -1.37 20.87 -21.79
CA GLY A 579 -0.67 21.99 -21.15
C GLY A 579 -0.01 21.65 -19.80
N ARG A 580 -0.27 20.45 -19.26
CA ARG A 580 0.27 19.94 -17.99
C ARG A 580 1.17 18.71 -18.14
N LEU A 581 1.65 18.41 -19.35
CA LEU A 581 2.70 17.42 -19.54
C LEU A 581 3.86 17.69 -18.57
N CYS A 582 4.38 16.65 -17.91
CA CYS A 582 5.39 16.77 -16.86
C CYS A 582 6.56 17.65 -17.32
N PRO A 583 6.77 18.83 -16.69
CA PRO A 583 7.90 19.70 -17.02
C PRO A 583 9.26 19.08 -16.64
N GLY A 584 9.30 18.23 -15.61
CA GLY A 584 10.53 17.57 -15.13
C GLY A 584 10.89 16.27 -15.84
N LYS A 585 10.22 15.90 -16.95
CA LYS A 585 10.41 14.61 -17.66
C LYS A 585 11.90 14.33 -17.94
N GLU A 586 12.57 15.27 -18.62
CA GLU A 586 13.95 15.04 -19.06
C GLU A 586 14.94 15.15 -17.89
N LEU A 587 14.73 16.07 -16.95
CA LEU A 587 15.57 16.18 -15.74
C LEU A 587 15.51 14.89 -14.89
N GLY A 588 14.31 14.38 -14.62
CA GLY A 588 14.15 13.14 -13.86
C GLY A 588 14.75 11.93 -14.57
N THR A 589 14.72 11.90 -15.91
CA THR A 589 15.37 10.84 -16.69
C THR A 589 16.90 10.90 -16.54
N VAL A 590 17.49 12.10 -16.54
CA VAL A 590 18.93 12.29 -16.28
C VAL A 590 19.31 11.84 -14.89
N GLU A 591 18.55 12.23 -13.85
CA GLU A 591 18.83 11.83 -12.47
C GLU A 591 18.81 10.31 -12.30
N ILE A 592 17.78 9.63 -12.81
CA ILE A 592 17.66 8.17 -12.71
C ILE A 592 18.78 7.49 -13.51
N ALA A 593 19.10 7.99 -14.72
CA ALA A 593 20.16 7.41 -15.55
C ALA A 593 21.55 7.50 -14.89
N LEU A 594 21.90 8.65 -14.31
CA LEU A 594 23.16 8.84 -13.60
C LEU A 594 23.23 8.00 -12.32
N PHE A 595 22.12 7.88 -11.58
CA PHE A 595 22.04 6.96 -10.45
C PHE A 595 22.31 5.51 -10.88
N LEU A 596 21.61 5.03 -11.91
CA LEU A 596 21.78 3.67 -12.43
C LEU A 596 23.20 3.44 -12.95
N HIS A 597 23.78 4.41 -13.66
CA HIS A 597 25.15 4.33 -14.15
C HIS A 597 26.15 4.06 -13.02
N HIS A 598 26.14 4.90 -11.98
CA HIS A 598 27.08 4.77 -10.85
C HIS A 598 26.79 3.53 -10.02
N PHE A 599 25.52 3.19 -9.80
CA PHE A 599 25.14 2.00 -9.03
C PHE A 599 25.56 0.70 -9.72
N ILE A 600 25.26 0.55 -11.01
CA ILE A 600 25.46 -0.70 -11.76
C ILE A 600 26.93 -0.93 -12.12
N THR A 601 27.71 0.14 -12.30
CA THR A 601 29.15 0.01 -12.58
C THR A 601 29.97 -0.30 -11.34
N GLN A 602 29.49 0.08 -10.15
CA GLN A 602 30.20 -0.16 -8.90
C GLN A 602 29.78 -1.45 -8.21
N TYR A 603 28.52 -1.88 -8.38
CA TYR A 603 27.96 -2.91 -7.50
C TYR A 603 27.26 -4.09 -8.18
N ARG A 604 27.35 -5.22 -7.49
CA ARG A 604 26.41 -6.34 -7.56
C ARG A 604 25.53 -6.30 -6.33
N TRP A 605 24.30 -6.79 -6.44
CA TRP A 605 23.38 -6.85 -5.30
C TRP A 605 22.44 -8.04 -5.38
N GLU A 606 21.88 -8.39 -4.24
CA GLU A 606 20.77 -9.33 -4.11
C GLU A 606 19.72 -8.77 -3.13
N GLU A 607 18.49 -9.25 -3.27
CA GLU A 607 17.41 -8.92 -2.35
C GLU A 607 17.55 -9.69 -1.03
N VAL A 608 17.37 -9.00 0.09
CA VAL A 608 17.41 -9.60 1.43
C VAL A 608 16.00 -9.61 2.01
N GLY A 609 15.56 -10.80 2.42
CA GLY A 609 14.22 -11.02 2.96
C GLY A 609 13.15 -11.10 1.88
N ASN A 610 11.89 -11.17 2.32
CA ASN A 610 10.74 -11.10 1.43
C ASN A 610 10.15 -9.69 1.48
N ASN A 611 10.47 -8.84 0.51
CA ASN A 611 10.02 -7.45 0.50
C ASN A 611 8.70 -7.34 -0.29
N ASP A 612 7.61 -7.05 0.42
CA ASP A 612 6.34 -6.74 -0.22
C ASP A 612 6.38 -5.34 -0.83
N ILE A 613 5.99 -5.21 -2.11
CA ILE A 613 5.82 -3.92 -2.78
C ILE A 613 4.34 -3.61 -2.93
N MET A 614 3.89 -2.59 -2.24
CA MET A 614 2.59 -1.98 -2.50
C MET A 614 2.68 -1.12 -3.75
N LYS A 615 1.68 -1.18 -4.64
CA LYS A 615 1.60 -0.36 -5.85
C LYS A 615 0.50 0.71 -5.80
N PHE A 616 -0.24 0.77 -4.70
CA PHE A 616 -1.38 1.67 -4.53
C PHE A 616 -1.66 1.96 -3.04
N PRO A 617 -2.05 3.19 -2.66
CA PRO A 617 -2.17 4.39 -3.50
C PRO A 617 -0.83 4.97 -3.94
N ARG A 618 0.26 4.55 -3.30
CA ARG A 618 1.65 4.86 -3.65
C ARG A 618 2.41 3.57 -3.92
N VAL A 619 3.48 3.67 -4.68
CA VAL A 619 4.42 2.56 -4.85
C VAL A 619 5.45 2.64 -3.73
N GLU A 620 5.44 1.68 -2.82
CA GLU A 620 6.36 1.64 -1.69
C GLU A 620 6.56 0.22 -1.16
N ALA A 621 7.73 -0.05 -0.59
CA ALA A 621 7.99 -1.20 0.25
C ALA A 621 7.73 -0.79 1.72
N PRO A 622 6.65 -1.28 2.38
CA PRO A 622 6.26 -0.82 3.72
C PRO A 622 7.34 -1.01 4.78
N ASN A 623 8.13 -2.07 4.63
CA ASN A 623 9.22 -2.42 5.54
C ASN A 623 10.60 -2.04 4.98
N GLY A 624 10.67 -1.22 3.93
CA GLY A 624 11.89 -0.98 3.16
C GLY A 624 12.14 -2.08 2.12
N LEU A 625 12.97 -1.77 1.12
CA LEU A 625 13.45 -2.74 0.13
C LEU A 625 14.92 -3.00 0.42
N HIS A 626 15.18 -4.06 1.18
CA HIS A 626 16.55 -4.34 1.64
C HIS A 626 17.34 -5.11 0.59
N ILE A 627 18.53 -4.60 0.26
CA ILE A 627 19.48 -5.26 -0.63
C ILE A 627 20.84 -5.39 0.04
N ARG A 628 21.53 -6.49 -0.23
CA ARG A 628 22.94 -6.67 0.12
C ARG A 628 23.78 -6.29 -1.10
N VAL A 629 24.85 -5.53 -0.89
CA VAL A 629 25.63 -4.91 -1.96
C VAL A 629 27.10 -5.30 -1.86
N TRP A 630 27.72 -5.65 -2.99
CA TRP A 630 29.16 -5.96 -3.13
C TRP A 630 29.75 -5.22 -4.32
N GLU A 631 31.09 -5.09 -4.32
CA GLU A 631 31.82 -4.50 -5.44
C GLU A 631 31.79 -5.44 -6.65
N ASN A 632 31.80 -4.85 -7.84
CA ASN A 632 31.67 -5.56 -9.10
C ASN A 632 32.84 -6.46 -9.49
#